data_AF-A0A5C4IMM1-F1
#
_entry.id   AF-A0A5C4IMM1-F1
#
_cell.length_a   1.000
_cell.length_b   1.000
_cell.length_c   1.000
_cell.angle_alpha   90.00
_cell.angle_beta   90.00
_cell.angle_gamma   90.00
#
_symmetry.space_group_name_H-M   'P 1'
#
loop_
_entity.id
_entity.type
_entity.pdbx_description
1 polymer ?
#
loop_
_entity_poly.entity_id
_entity_poly.type
_entity_poly.pdbx_seq_one_letter_code
_entity_poly.pdbx_strand_id
1 'polypeptide(L)'
;MLWFVVGGFCFGALVAGLNAVSRAHPALVALSQVLGVGWSWAGLGVLAGAYAVRRPAMTAIATLLFAVVGYYLTDLWNGVYTHNDPDDPVYYVDPTQARVITSWDGLVGDISFWGVAAVAFGLMLGPVGAVAVRSNWWGLLCRLVVPIGATVEMFVLRLPLELQLQPRPVVVATMVVVGLAGLIAAGAMCFHQLKVGPATTAQPC
;
A
#
# COMPACT_ATOMS: atom_id res chain seq x y z
N MET A 1 11.85 11.67 11.50
CA MET A 1 11.38 12.01 10.14
C MET A 1 12.23 11.32 9.07
N LEU A 2 13.56 11.44 9.11
CA LEU A 2 14.45 10.76 8.15
C LEU A 2 14.19 9.24 8.03
N TRP A 3 14.07 8.52 9.15
CA TRP A 3 13.78 7.07 9.13
C TRP A 3 12.47 6.71 8.42
N PHE A 4 11.45 7.57 8.48
CA PHE A 4 10.18 7.35 7.80
C PHE A 4 10.26 7.62 6.31
N VAL A 5 11.02 8.63 5.91
CA VAL A 5 11.34 8.92 4.51
C VAL A 5 12.09 7.73 3.88
N VAL A 6 13.15 7.27 4.53
CA VAL A 6 13.93 6.11 4.08
C VAL A 6 13.07 4.84 4.09
N GLY A 7 12.32 4.59 5.17
CA GLY A 7 11.44 3.43 5.27
C GLY A 7 10.34 3.42 4.21
N GLY A 8 9.74 4.58 3.92
CA GLY A 8 8.77 4.75 2.84
C GLY A 8 9.38 4.42 1.49
N PHE A 9 10.53 5.02 1.16
CA PHE A 9 11.25 4.73 -0.08
C PHE A 9 11.56 3.24 -0.24
N CYS A 10 12.14 2.62 0.79
CA CYS A 10 12.47 1.19 0.77
C CYS A 10 11.23 0.32 0.60
N PHE A 11 10.11 0.68 1.24
CA PHE A 11 8.83 -0.02 1.08
C PHE A 11 8.35 0.04 -0.38
N GLY A 12 8.30 1.25 -0.96
CA GLY A 12 7.87 1.44 -2.35
C GLY A 12 8.75 0.66 -3.34
N ALA A 13 10.07 0.77 -3.19
CA ALA A 13 11.03 0.05 -4.01
C ALA A 13 10.89 -1.48 -3.89
N LEU A 14 10.67 -1.98 -2.66
CA LEU A 14 10.43 -3.39 -2.42
C LEU A 14 9.14 -3.86 -3.13
N VAL A 15 8.06 -3.09 -3.05
CA VAL A 15 6.78 -3.44 -3.70
C VAL A 15 6.96 -3.52 -5.22
N ALA A 16 7.57 -2.51 -5.83
CA ALA A 16 7.84 -2.49 -7.27
C ALA A 16 8.76 -3.65 -7.70
N GLY A 17 9.83 -3.92 -6.94
CA GLY A 17 10.71 -5.06 -7.18
C GLY A 17 9.98 -6.40 -7.11
N LEU A 18 9.14 -6.60 -6.09
CA LEU A 18 8.31 -7.80 -5.97
C LEU A 18 7.32 -7.94 -7.12
N ASN A 19 6.70 -6.84 -7.56
CA ASN A 19 5.81 -6.84 -8.71
C ASN A 19 6.54 -7.28 -9.98
N ALA A 20 7.76 -6.79 -10.21
CA ALA A 20 8.58 -7.19 -11.35
C ALA A 20 8.97 -8.68 -11.30
N VAL A 21 9.51 -9.14 -10.15
CA VAL A 21 10.00 -10.52 -10.00
C VAL A 21 8.85 -11.54 -9.97
N SER A 22 7.66 -11.17 -9.47
CA SER A 22 6.49 -12.06 -9.43
C SER A 22 6.03 -12.53 -10.81
N ARG A 23 6.39 -11.82 -11.89
CA ARG A 23 6.12 -12.22 -13.28
C ARG A 23 6.87 -13.50 -13.65
N ALA A 24 8.07 -13.71 -13.10
CA ALA A 24 8.90 -14.88 -13.34
C ALA A 24 8.76 -15.96 -12.26
N HIS A 25 8.35 -15.58 -11.04
CA HIS A 25 8.32 -16.47 -9.88
C HIS A 25 6.93 -16.53 -9.21
N PRO A 26 6.13 -17.58 -9.47
CA PRO A 26 4.77 -17.73 -8.92
C PRO A 26 4.70 -17.67 -7.39
N ALA A 27 5.76 -18.10 -6.69
CA ALA A 27 5.83 -18.08 -5.23
C ALA A 27 5.78 -16.65 -4.64
N LEU A 28 6.22 -15.65 -5.41
CA LEU A 28 6.23 -14.24 -4.97
C LEU A 28 4.95 -13.49 -5.33
N VAL A 29 4.05 -14.10 -6.10
CA VAL A 29 2.76 -13.50 -6.47
C VAL A 29 1.96 -13.16 -5.22
N ALA A 30 1.89 -14.07 -4.25
CA ALA A 30 1.17 -13.81 -3.00
C ALA A 30 1.71 -12.57 -2.27
N LEU A 31 3.03 -12.43 -2.18
CA LEU A 31 3.65 -11.29 -1.49
C LEU A 31 3.43 -9.97 -2.25
N SER A 32 3.54 -10.00 -3.58
CA SER A 32 3.17 -8.86 -4.45
C SER A 32 1.71 -8.47 -4.26
N GLN A 33 0.78 -9.45 -4.17
CA GLN A 33 -0.64 -9.20 -3.93
C GLN A 33 -0.95 -8.71 -2.50
N VAL A 34 -0.05 -8.92 -1.53
CA VAL A 34 -0.22 -8.39 -0.17
C VAL A 34 0.27 -6.95 -0.09
N LEU A 35 1.46 -6.68 -0.63
CA LEU A 35 2.14 -5.38 -0.50
C LEU A 35 1.76 -4.37 -1.62
N GLY A 36 1.31 -4.85 -2.78
CA GLY A 36 0.90 -4.02 -3.92
C GLY A 36 -0.51 -3.46 -3.81
N VAL A 37 -1.10 -3.46 -2.61
CA VAL A 37 -2.55 -3.28 -2.44
C VAL A 37 -2.86 -2.20 -1.40
N GLY A 38 -3.96 -1.46 -1.60
CA GLY A 38 -4.23 -0.18 -0.95
C GLY A 38 -4.17 -0.22 0.58
N TRP A 39 -4.71 -1.27 1.20
CA TRP A 39 -4.69 -1.42 2.67
C TRP A 39 -3.27 -1.46 3.25
N SER A 40 -2.28 -2.00 2.54
CA SER A 40 -0.89 -2.09 3.03
C SER A 40 -0.20 -0.73 3.02
N TRP A 41 -0.44 0.07 1.98
CA TRP A 41 -0.02 1.47 1.88
C TRP A 41 -0.71 2.33 2.95
N ALA A 42 -2.00 2.09 3.19
CA ALA A 42 -2.71 2.74 4.28
C ALA A 42 -2.10 2.37 5.65
N GLY A 43 -1.75 1.08 5.84
CA GLY A 43 -1.05 0.59 7.02
C GLY A 43 0.28 1.30 7.26
N LEU A 44 1.08 1.53 6.21
CA LEU A 44 2.32 2.30 6.29
C LEU A 44 2.07 3.74 6.76
N GLY A 45 1.03 4.41 6.23
CA GLY A 45 0.63 5.76 6.65
C GLY A 45 0.19 5.84 8.11
N VAL A 46 -0.64 4.88 8.56
CA VAL A 46 -1.09 4.76 9.96
C VAL A 46 0.11 4.49 10.88
N LEU A 47 1.02 3.58 10.50
CA LEU A 47 2.23 3.27 11.25
C LEU A 47 3.10 4.51 11.42
N ALA A 48 3.34 5.25 10.33
CA ALA A 48 4.10 6.49 10.36
C ALA A 48 3.46 7.53 11.29
N GLY A 49 2.13 7.65 11.28
CA GLY A 49 1.38 8.52 12.19
C GLY A 49 1.49 8.11 13.66
N ALA A 50 1.40 6.80 13.95
CA ALA A 50 1.45 6.26 15.31
C ALA A 50 2.79 6.50 16.02
N TYR A 51 3.89 6.46 15.27
CA TYR A 51 5.25 6.68 15.80
C TYR A 51 5.75 8.12 15.64
N ALA A 52 4.92 9.03 15.12
CA ALA A 52 5.30 10.44 14.98
C ALA A 52 5.11 11.21 16.29
N VAL A 53 6.16 11.90 16.74
CA VAL A 53 6.15 12.62 18.03
C VAL A 53 5.33 13.91 17.99
N ARG A 54 5.36 14.66 16.87
CA ARG A 54 4.76 16.02 16.81
C ARG A 54 3.90 16.31 15.58
N ARG A 55 4.19 15.68 14.44
CA ARG A 55 3.54 15.99 13.16
C ARG A 55 3.11 14.71 12.44
N PRO A 56 2.09 14.00 12.96
CA PRO A 56 1.69 12.71 12.43
C PRO A 56 1.23 12.76 10.98
N ALA A 57 0.42 13.78 10.62
CA ALA A 57 0.02 14.01 9.22
C ALA A 57 1.23 14.22 8.30
N MET A 58 2.11 15.17 8.60
CA MET A 58 3.30 15.43 7.77
C MET A 58 4.24 14.22 7.69
N THR A 59 4.33 13.43 8.74
CA THR A 59 5.18 12.23 8.76
C THR A 59 4.58 11.18 7.83
N ALA A 60 3.28 10.93 7.89
CA ALA A 60 2.59 10.03 6.97
C ALA A 60 2.67 10.50 5.51
N ILE A 61 2.47 11.81 5.25
CA ILE A 61 2.64 12.40 3.90
C ILE A 61 4.05 12.14 3.38
N ALA A 62 5.08 12.46 4.17
CA ALA A 62 6.47 12.25 3.77
C ALA A 62 6.76 10.76 3.51
N THR A 63 6.31 9.86 4.38
CA THR A 63 6.47 8.41 4.18
C THR A 63 5.84 7.94 2.87
N LEU A 64 4.58 8.32 2.62
CA LEU A 64 3.84 7.87 1.44
C LEU A 64 4.39 8.49 0.15
N LEU A 65 4.76 9.77 0.16
CA LEU A 65 5.40 10.41 -1.00
C LEU A 65 6.71 9.72 -1.36
N PHE A 66 7.56 9.42 -0.38
CA PHE A 66 8.81 8.72 -0.66
C PHE A 66 8.58 7.26 -1.05
N ALA A 67 7.52 6.61 -0.56
CA ALA A 67 7.11 5.30 -1.06
C ALA A 67 6.68 5.36 -2.53
N VAL A 68 5.92 6.37 -2.95
CA VAL A 68 5.58 6.61 -4.36
C VAL A 68 6.86 6.80 -5.19
N VAL A 69 7.79 7.64 -4.73
CA VAL A 69 9.08 7.86 -5.41
C VAL A 69 9.87 6.56 -5.53
N GLY A 70 10.01 5.80 -4.44
CA GLY A 70 10.73 4.52 -4.45
C GLY A 70 10.10 3.49 -5.38
N TYR A 71 8.77 3.43 -5.42
CA TYR A 71 8.03 2.55 -6.31
C TYR A 71 8.29 2.91 -7.78
N TYR A 72 8.07 4.17 -8.17
CA TYR A 72 8.15 4.57 -9.57
C TYR A 72 9.58 4.66 -10.11
N LEU A 73 10.57 4.99 -9.27
CA LEU A 73 11.97 4.88 -9.69
C LEU A 73 12.38 3.43 -9.92
N THR A 74 11.85 2.50 -9.12
CA THR A 74 12.13 1.07 -9.30
C THR A 74 11.40 0.52 -10.54
N ASP A 75 10.16 0.94 -10.80
CA ASP A 75 9.45 0.58 -12.03
C ASP A 75 10.14 1.15 -13.28
N LEU A 76 10.63 2.39 -13.22
CA LEU A 76 11.47 2.96 -14.28
C LEU A 76 12.74 2.13 -14.50
N TRP A 77 13.44 1.76 -13.43
CA TRP A 77 14.62 0.89 -13.50
C TRP A 77 14.32 -0.49 -14.09
N ASN A 78 13.14 -1.04 -13.79
CA ASN A 78 12.66 -2.32 -14.33
C ASN A 78 12.14 -2.22 -15.77
N GLY A 79 12.21 -1.05 -16.42
CA GLY A 79 11.76 -0.85 -17.79
C GLY A 79 10.25 -0.81 -17.97
N VAL A 80 9.47 -0.57 -16.90
CA VAL A 80 8.00 -0.49 -16.99
C VAL A 80 7.56 0.67 -17.90
N TYR A 81 8.33 1.76 -17.92
CA TYR A 81 8.08 2.93 -18.76
C TYR A 81 8.86 2.92 -20.07
N THR A 82 9.52 1.82 -20.43
CA THR A 82 10.24 1.72 -21.69
C THR A 82 9.40 0.98 -22.73
N HIS A 83 9.31 1.54 -23.93
CA HIS A 83 8.63 0.93 -25.06
C HIS A 83 9.43 1.15 -26.35
N ASN A 84 9.15 0.34 -27.36
CA ASN A 84 9.75 0.49 -28.68
C ASN A 84 9.21 1.75 -29.35
N ASP A 85 10.11 2.53 -29.93
CA ASP A 85 9.84 3.80 -30.62
C ASP A 85 8.98 3.54 -31.86
N PRO A 86 7.71 3.99 -31.89
CA PRO A 86 6.83 3.78 -33.04
C PRO A 86 7.29 4.55 -34.29
N ASP A 87 8.09 5.60 -34.11
CA ASP A 87 8.61 6.43 -35.20
C ASP A 87 9.90 5.84 -35.81
N ASP A 88 10.44 4.77 -35.24
CA ASP A 88 11.58 4.05 -35.80
C ASP A 88 11.15 3.28 -37.07
N PRO A 89 11.78 3.49 -38.24
CA PRO A 89 11.45 2.74 -39.45
C PRO A 89 11.63 1.22 -39.30
N VAL A 90 12.44 0.77 -38.33
CA VAL A 90 12.65 -0.65 -38.02
C VAL A 90 11.50 -1.23 -37.19
N TYR A 91 10.69 -0.40 -36.51
CA TYR A 91 9.58 -0.83 -35.64
C TYR A 91 8.61 -1.80 -36.30
N TYR A 92 8.21 -1.53 -37.55
CA TYR A 92 7.25 -2.36 -38.28
C TYR A 92 7.89 -3.54 -39.03
N VAL A 93 9.22 -3.57 -39.15
CA VAL A 93 9.96 -4.62 -39.87
C VAL A 93 10.51 -5.66 -38.89
N ASP A 94 11.15 -5.21 -37.82
CA ASP A 94 11.66 -6.04 -36.73
C ASP A 94 11.60 -5.27 -35.40
N PRO A 95 10.52 -5.44 -34.61
CA PRO A 95 10.35 -4.75 -33.33
C PRO A 95 11.45 -5.05 -32.31
N THR A 96 12.22 -6.12 -32.48
CA THR A 96 13.30 -6.47 -31.55
C THR A 96 14.55 -5.62 -31.74
N GLN A 97 14.69 -4.99 -32.91
CA GLN A 97 15.79 -4.09 -33.26
C GLN A 97 15.38 -2.62 -33.19
N ALA A 98 14.10 -2.34 -32.95
CA ALA A 98 13.59 -0.98 -32.81
C ALA A 98 14.23 -0.28 -31.60
N ARG A 99 14.49 1.01 -31.74
CA ARG A 99 14.98 1.86 -30.65
C ARG A 99 14.02 1.81 -29.46
N VAL A 100 14.57 1.72 -28.24
CA VAL A 100 13.79 1.80 -27.00
C VAL A 100 13.80 3.23 -26.48
N ILE A 101 12.62 3.75 -26.17
CA ILE A 101 12.41 5.08 -25.59
C ILE A 101 11.67 5.01 -24.25
N THR A 102 11.83 6.03 -23.42
CA THR A 102 11.15 6.16 -22.12
C THR A 102 9.89 7.02 -22.25
N SER A 103 8.74 6.50 -21.82
CA SER A 103 7.47 7.23 -21.67
C SER A 103 7.52 8.12 -20.43
N TRP A 104 8.04 9.34 -20.62
CA TRP A 104 8.10 10.35 -19.57
C TRP A 104 6.72 10.85 -19.16
N ASP A 105 5.80 10.92 -20.11
CA ASP A 105 4.40 11.31 -19.90
C ASP A 105 3.68 10.34 -18.97
N GLY A 106 3.82 9.03 -19.19
CA GLY A 106 3.26 7.99 -18.32
C GLY A 106 3.86 8.06 -16.91
N LEU A 107 5.19 8.13 -16.82
CA LEU A 107 5.89 8.22 -15.54
C LEU A 107 5.47 9.45 -14.72
N VAL A 108 5.46 10.63 -15.35
CA VAL A 108 5.08 11.88 -14.67
C VAL A 108 3.61 11.88 -14.30
N GLY A 109 2.73 11.33 -15.15
CA GLY A 109 1.31 11.17 -14.88
C GLY A 109 1.06 10.32 -13.63
N ASP A 110 1.69 9.15 -13.57
CA ASP A 110 1.56 8.22 -12.44
C ASP A 110 2.13 8.81 -11.14
N ILE A 111 3.35 9.37 -11.16
CA ILE A 111 3.95 10.02 -10.00
C ILE A 111 3.07 11.17 -9.50
N SER A 112 2.49 11.95 -10.41
CA SER A 112 1.64 13.09 -10.05
C SER A 112 0.34 12.62 -9.41
N PHE A 113 -0.35 11.67 -10.04
CA PHE A 113 -1.62 11.13 -9.54
C PHE A 113 -1.44 10.50 -8.16
N TRP A 114 -0.45 9.61 -8.01
CA TRP A 114 -0.20 8.92 -6.75
C TRP A 114 0.47 9.81 -5.71
N GLY A 115 1.22 10.82 -6.12
CA GLY A 115 1.74 11.86 -5.23
C GLY A 115 0.61 12.67 -4.58
N VAL A 116 -0.40 13.08 -5.36
CA VAL A 116 -1.60 13.77 -4.83
C VAL A 116 -2.37 12.84 -3.90
N ALA A 117 -2.58 11.58 -4.29
CA ALA A 117 -3.21 10.58 -3.42
C ALA A 117 -2.44 10.39 -2.11
N ALA A 118 -1.11 10.29 -2.15
CA ALA A 118 -0.25 10.15 -0.98
C ALA A 118 -0.37 11.35 -0.03
N VAL A 119 -0.48 12.58 -0.54
CA VAL A 119 -0.75 13.77 0.29
C VAL A 119 -2.12 13.67 0.95
N ALA A 120 -3.17 13.40 0.17
CA ALA A 120 -4.54 13.31 0.66
C ALA A 120 -4.70 12.22 1.74
N PHE A 121 -4.22 10.99 1.45
CA PHE A 121 -4.26 9.90 2.41
C PHE A 121 -3.31 10.13 3.58
N GLY A 122 -2.14 10.72 3.39
CA GLY A 122 -1.23 11.05 4.49
C GLY A 122 -1.84 12.03 5.49
N LEU A 123 -2.57 13.04 5.01
CA LEU A 123 -3.33 13.99 5.84
C LEU A 123 -4.37 13.29 6.72
N MET A 124 -5.04 12.26 6.19
CA MET A 124 -6.08 11.52 6.90
C MET A 124 -5.50 10.44 7.82
N LEU A 125 -4.56 9.63 7.33
CA LEU A 125 -4.04 8.44 8.01
C LEU A 125 -3.04 8.75 9.11
N GLY A 126 -2.28 9.85 8.99
CA GLY A 126 -1.36 10.27 10.05
C GLY A 126 -2.07 10.47 11.39
N PRO A 127 -3.11 11.34 11.46
CA PRO A 127 -3.93 11.50 12.66
C PRO A 127 -4.59 10.20 13.15
N VAL A 128 -5.07 9.36 12.24
CA VAL A 128 -5.61 8.02 12.59
C VAL A 128 -4.55 7.20 13.33
N GLY A 129 -3.32 7.16 12.82
CA GLY A 129 -2.19 6.51 13.49
C GLY A 129 -1.91 7.07 14.88
N ALA A 130 -1.87 8.40 15.03
CA ALA A 130 -1.63 9.04 16.31
C ALA A 130 -2.71 8.70 17.36
N VAL A 131 -3.98 8.61 16.94
CA VAL A 131 -5.10 8.23 17.82
C VAL A 131 -5.09 6.72 18.10
N ALA A 132 -4.65 5.88 17.15
CA ALA A 132 -4.60 4.42 17.30
C ALA A 132 -3.73 3.96 18.47
N VAL A 133 -2.77 4.77 18.95
CA VAL A 133 -1.94 4.41 20.11
C VAL A 133 -2.75 4.44 21.43
N ARG A 134 -3.87 5.16 21.48
CA ARG A 134 -4.70 5.30 22.69
C ARG A 134 -5.40 3.99 23.05
N SER A 135 -5.58 3.71 24.34
CA SER A 135 -6.26 2.52 24.85
C SER A 135 -7.79 2.65 24.92
N ASN A 136 -8.37 3.77 24.50
CA ASN A 136 -9.80 4.02 24.55
C ASN A 136 -10.52 3.55 23.26
N TRP A 137 -11.85 3.66 23.24
CA TRP A 137 -12.68 3.26 22.10
C TRP A 137 -12.28 3.97 20.79
N TRP A 138 -11.86 5.23 20.85
CA TRP A 138 -11.36 5.95 19.67
C TRP A 138 -10.07 5.34 19.12
N GLY A 139 -9.15 4.95 20.00
CA GLY A 139 -7.96 4.22 19.62
C GLY A 139 -8.28 2.88 18.98
N LEU A 140 -9.27 2.14 19.51
CA LEU A 140 -9.75 0.91 18.89
C LEU A 140 -10.29 1.17 17.47
N LEU A 141 -11.19 2.15 17.30
CA LEU A 141 -11.75 2.48 15.98
C LEU A 141 -10.63 2.80 14.96
N CYS A 142 -9.62 3.56 15.37
CA CYS A 142 -8.47 3.86 14.52
C CYS A 142 -7.61 2.63 14.21
N ARG A 143 -7.40 1.71 15.16
CA ARG A 143 -6.68 0.43 14.90
C ARG A 143 -7.42 -0.47 13.93
N LEU A 144 -8.75 -0.40 13.91
CA LEU A 144 -9.59 -1.22 13.04
C LEU A 144 -9.55 -0.78 11.57
N VAL A 145 -9.09 0.44 11.25
CA VAL A 145 -9.06 0.97 9.88
C VAL A 145 -8.30 0.03 8.93
N VAL A 146 -7.11 -0.43 9.31
CA VAL A 146 -6.28 -1.29 8.46
C VAL A 146 -6.87 -2.70 8.30
N PRO A 147 -7.23 -3.46 9.36
CA PRO A 147 -7.78 -4.81 9.21
C PRO A 147 -9.17 -4.83 8.56
N ILE A 148 -10.02 -3.83 8.82
CA ILE A 148 -11.30 -3.70 8.11
C ILE A 148 -11.05 -3.32 6.65
N GLY A 149 -10.16 -2.37 6.38
CA GLY A 149 -9.78 -1.98 5.02
C GLY A 149 -9.26 -3.17 4.20
N ALA A 150 -8.39 -4.01 4.79
CA ALA A 150 -7.91 -5.24 4.17
C ALA A 150 -9.06 -6.20 3.85
N THR A 151 -9.96 -6.43 4.81
CA THR A 151 -11.15 -7.28 4.61
C THR A 151 -12.03 -6.79 3.47
N VAL A 152 -12.38 -5.51 3.48
CA VAL A 152 -13.27 -4.89 2.49
C VAL A 152 -12.62 -4.93 1.11
N GLU A 153 -11.35 -4.53 1.01
CA GLU A 153 -10.64 -4.53 -0.27
C GLU A 153 -10.54 -5.94 -0.85
N MET A 154 -10.24 -6.94 -0.03
CA MET A 154 -10.14 -8.33 -0.50
C MET A 154 -11.50 -8.91 -0.89
N PHE A 155 -12.50 -8.89 0.00
CA PHE A 155 -13.76 -9.60 -0.24
C PHE A 155 -14.79 -8.84 -1.06
N VAL A 156 -14.80 -7.51 -0.99
CA VAL A 156 -15.83 -6.69 -1.63
C VAL A 156 -15.34 -6.16 -2.97
N LEU A 157 -14.07 -5.75 -3.07
CA LEU A 157 -13.57 -5.09 -4.28
C LEU A 157 -12.84 -6.05 -5.22
N ARG A 158 -11.86 -6.79 -4.70
CA ARG A 158 -10.91 -7.55 -5.54
C ARG A 158 -11.34 -8.97 -5.84
N LEU A 159 -11.75 -9.73 -4.84
CA LEU A 159 -12.11 -11.15 -5.02
C LEU A 159 -13.27 -11.34 -6.00
N PRO A 160 -14.38 -10.57 -5.93
CA PRO A 160 -15.46 -10.72 -6.92
C PRO A 160 -14.99 -10.45 -8.35
N LEU A 161 -14.14 -9.44 -8.55
CA LEU A 161 -13.58 -9.10 -9.85
C LEU A 161 -12.68 -10.21 -10.40
N GLU A 162 -11.78 -10.75 -9.58
CA GLU A 162 -10.88 -11.83 -9.97
C GLU A 162 -11.67 -13.11 -10.32
N LEU A 163 -12.71 -13.43 -9.54
CA LEU A 163 -13.58 -14.59 -9.79
C LEU A 163 -14.40 -14.47 -11.08
N GLN A 164 -14.77 -13.25 -11.48
CA GLN A 164 -15.55 -13.00 -12.69
C GLN A 164 -14.70 -12.98 -13.97
N LEU A 165 -13.47 -12.47 -13.90
CA LEU A 165 -12.61 -12.32 -15.07
C LEU A 165 -11.75 -13.55 -15.33
N GLN A 166 -10.91 -13.93 -14.36
CA GLN A 166 -9.98 -15.04 -14.49
C GLN A 166 -9.50 -15.52 -13.10
N PRO A 167 -10.11 -16.57 -12.53
CA PRO A 167 -9.76 -17.02 -11.20
C PRO A 167 -8.38 -17.68 -11.18
N ARG A 168 -7.34 -16.92 -10.81
CA ARG A 168 -6.01 -17.48 -10.57
C ARG A 168 -5.93 -18.05 -9.16
N PRO A 169 -5.66 -19.37 -8.97
CA PRO A 169 -5.75 -20.01 -7.66
C PRO A 169 -4.91 -19.33 -6.57
N VAL A 170 -3.67 -18.92 -6.89
CA VAL A 170 -2.78 -18.24 -5.94
C VAL A 170 -3.30 -16.86 -5.53
N VAL A 171 -3.92 -16.12 -6.45
CA VAL A 171 -4.46 -14.78 -6.19
C VAL A 171 -5.72 -14.88 -5.35
N VAL A 172 -6.64 -15.77 -5.73
CA VAL A 172 -7.86 -16.06 -4.97
C VAL A 172 -7.52 -16.51 -3.54
N ALA A 173 -6.61 -17.48 -3.39
CA ALA A 173 -6.17 -17.95 -2.09
C ALA A 173 -5.55 -16.83 -1.24
N THR A 174 -4.71 -15.98 -1.84
CA THR A 174 -4.10 -14.84 -1.14
C THR A 174 -5.17 -13.86 -0.67
N MET A 175 -6.12 -13.47 -1.53
CA MET A 175 -7.20 -12.54 -1.18
C MET A 175 -8.05 -13.10 -0.04
N VAL A 176 -8.41 -14.39 -0.11
CA VAL A 176 -9.18 -15.06 0.95
C VAL A 176 -8.42 -15.07 2.27
N VAL A 177 -7.15 -15.47 2.26
CA VAL A 177 -6.32 -15.53 3.47
C VAL A 177 -6.16 -14.15 4.09
N VAL A 178 -5.85 -13.12 3.28
CA VAL A 178 -5.70 -11.74 3.77
C VAL A 178 -7.02 -11.20 4.33
N GLY A 179 -8.14 -11.44 3.65
CA GLY A 179 -9.45 -11.02 4.12
C GLY A 179 -9.84 -11.70 5.45
N LEU A 180 -9.62 -13.01 5.57
CA LEU A 180 -9.86 -13.74 6.83
C LEU A 180 -8.93 -13.25 7.95
N ALA A 181 -7.65 -13.03 7.65
CA ALA A 181 -6.69 -12.50 8.62
C ALA A 181 -7.11 -11.10 9.11
N GLY A 182 -7.62 -10.24 8.22
CA GLY A 182 -8.20 -8.95 8.56
C GLY A 182 -9.38 -9.07 9.53
N LEU A 183 -10.34 -9.96 9.25
CA LEU A 183 -11.47 -10.24 10.13
C LEU A 183 -11.04 -10.75 11.51
N ILE A 184 -10.11 -11.71 11.54
CA ILE A 184 -9.59 -12.30 12.78
C ILE A 184 -8.88 -11.23 13.61
N ALA A 185 -8.02 -10.42 12.99
CA ALA A 185 -7.32 -9.33 13.67
C ALA A 185 -8.31 -8.30 14.24
N ALA A 186 -9.31 -7.89 13.48
CA ALA A 186 -10.36 -6.99 13.95
C ALA A 186 -11.13 -7.57 15.15
N GLY A 187 -11.56 -8.83 15.05
CA GLY A 187 -12.25 -9.54 16.14
C GLY A 187 -11.40 -9.65 17.40
N ALA A 188 -10.12 -9.98 17.27
CA ALA A 188 -9.19 -10.08 18.38
C ALA A 188 -8.98 -8.72 19.08
N MET A 189 -8.86 -7.63 18.31
CA MET A 189 -8.74 -6.27 18.87
C MET A 189 -9.99 -5.86 19.65
N CYS A 190 -11.18 -6.10 19.09
CA CYS A 190 -12.45 -5.83 19.77
C CYS A 190 -12.60 -6.65 21.06
N PHE A 191 -12.30 -7.95 21.00
CA PHE A 191 -12.36 -8.84 22.15
C PHE A 191 -11.39 -8.42 23.27
N HIS A 192 -10.16 -8.05 22.89
CA HIS A 192 -9.18 -7.54 23.85
C HIS A 192 -9.68 -6.25 24.53
N GLN A 193 -10.26 -5.31 23.77
CA GLN A 193 -10.82 -4.07 24.33
C GLN A 193 -11.96 -4.35 25.33
N LEU A 194 -12.83 -5.31 25.04
CA LEU A 194 -13.92 -5.71 25.93
C LEU A 194 -13.40 -6.36 27.23
N LYS A 195 -12.32 -7.15 27.15
CA LYS A 195 -11.70 -7.79 28.32
C LYS A 195 -11.02 -6.84 29.27
N VAL A 196 -10.30 -5.84 28.73
CA VAL A 196 -9.56 -4.88 29.55
C VAL A 196 -10.51 -3.89 30.24
N GLY A 197 -11.76 -3.80 29.78
CA GLY A 197 -12.74 -2.83 30.25
C GLY A 197 -12.33 -1.39 29.90
N PRO A 198 -13.26 -0.42 29.90
CA PRO A 198 -12.83 0.96 29.99
C PRO A 198 -12.10 1.09 31.33
N ALA A 199 -10.79 1.28 31.30
CA ALA A 199 -10.08 1.76 32.49
C ALA A 199 -10.86 2.98 32.94
N THR A 200 -11.55 2.87 34.08
CA THR A 200 -12.30 3.94 34.70
C THR A 200 -11.31 5.07 34.84
N THR A 201 -11.40 6.06 33.95
CA THR A 201 -10.68 7.32 34.07
C THR A 201 -11.35 8.09 35.20
N ALA A 202 -11.18 7.60 36.41
CA ALA A 202 -11.12 8.44 37.58
C ALA A 202 -9.78 9.19 37.48
N GLN A 203 -9.77 10.29 36.75
CA GLN A 203 -8.86 11.37 37.10
C GLN A 203 -9.55 12.17 38.21
N PRO A 204 -9.03 12.17 39.45
CA PRO A 204 -9.39 13.18 40.43
C PRO A 204 -8.97 14.57 39.91
N CYS A 205 -9.77 15.56 40.31
CA CYS A 205 -9.70 16.99 39.97
C CYS A 205 -8.29 17.60 40.01
#